data_AF-A0ABD5ZRU6-F1
#
_entry.id   AF-A0ABD5ZRU6-F1
#
_cell.length_a   1.000
_cell.length_b   1.000
_cell.length_c   1.000
_cell.angle_alpha   90.00
_cell.angle_beta   90.00
_cell.angle_gamma   90.00
#
_symmetry.space_group_name_H-M   'P 1'
#
loop_
_entity.id
_entity.type
_entity.pdbx_description
1 polymer ?
#
loop_
_entity_poly.entity_id
_entity_poly.type
_entity_poly.pdbx_seq_one_letter_code
_entity_poly.pdbx_strand_id
1 'polypeptide(L)'
;MSSRTFDRETLLDLVVNAIPLAMMAFFVVVFVAFNPFGSDPANQAIQLSIVVITFGALFVLTYYSGRAISRAESELEEEPEEHAEPQAAAAAESEETSPEIPDEEYGNVTADEPAEGAAAVADGVETDPEIPDEE
;
A
#
# COMPACT_ATOMS: atom_id res chain seq x y z
N MET A 1 -6.07 36.13 2.00
CA MET A 1 -4.86 35.26 2.12
C MET A 1 -5.31 33.80 2.20
N SER A 2 -5.88 33.24 1.12
CA SER A 2 -6.46 31.88 1.15
C SER A 2 -6.16 31.02 -0.09
N SER A 3 -5.52 31.57 -1.13
CA SER A 3 -5.19 30.80 -2.34
C SER A 3 -4.15 29.70 -2.09
N ARG A 4 -3.29 29.83 -1.07
CA ARG A 4 -2.15 28.92 -0.89
C ARG A 4 -2.46 27.57 -0.27
N THR A 5 -3.56 27.40 0.44
CA THR A 5 -3.93 26.11 1.06
C THR A 5 -4.67 25.24 0.05
N PHE A 6 -5.58 25.82 -0.72
CA PHE A 6 -6.35 25.10 -1.74
C PHE A 6 -5.46 24.54 -2.86
N ASP A 7 -4.51 25.34 -3.35
CA ASP A 7 -3.48 24.88 -4.30
C ASP A 7 -2.68 23.69 -3.75
N ARG A 8 -2.47 23.60 -2.43
CA ARG A 8 -1.67 22.51 -1.84
C ARG A 8 -2.47 21.26 -1.60
N GLU A 9 -3.72 21.38 -1.15
CA GLU A 9 -4.60 20.24 -0.90
C GLU A 9 -5.00 19.59 -2.24
N THR A 10 -5.44 20.39 -3.22
CA THR A 10 -5.74 19.90 -4.58
C THR A 10 -4.51 19.28 -5.24
N LEU A 11 -3.34 19.95 -5.17
CA LEU A 11 -2.11 19.40 -5.72
C LEU A 11 -1.69 18.14 -4.98
N LEU A 12 -1.87 18.06 -3.66
CA LEU A 12 -1.56 16.88 -2.86
C LEU A 12 -2.43 15.69 -3.28
N ASP A 13 -3.74 15.87 -3.45
CA ASP A 13 -4.64 14.79 -3.89
C ASP A 13 -4.30 14.31 -5.31
N LEU A 14 -3.96 15.24 -6.21
CA LEU A 14 -3.54 14.90 -7.56
C LEU A 14 -2.16 14.21 -7.59
N VAL A 15 -1.22 14.63 -6.76
CA VAL A 15 0.11 14.01 -6.66
C VAL A 15 0.03 12.62 -6.02
N VAL A 16 -0.80 12.43 -4.99
CA VAL A 16 -1.01 11.11 -4.35
C VAL A 16 -1.49 10.08 -5.36
N ASN A 17 -2.32 10.48 -6.33
CA ASN A 17 -2.73 9.61 -7.46
C ASN A 17 -1.68 9.53 -8.58
N ALA A 18 -0.92 10.60 -8.83
CA ALA A 18 0.13 10.62 -9.86
C ALA A 18 1.34 9.73 -9.52
N ILE A 19 1.68 9.55 -8.24
CA ILE A 19 2.79 8.67 -7.82
C ILE A 19 2.54 7.21 -8.26
N PRO A 20 1.38 6.58 -7.94
CA PRO A 20 1.02 5.27 -8.46
C PRO A 20 1.07 5.18 -9.99
N LEU A 21 0.63 6.22 -10.69
CA LEU A 21 0.65 6.27 -12.15
C LEU A 21 2.08 6.27 -12.69
N ALA A 22 2.97 7.08 -12.10
CA ALA A 22 4.37 7.15 -12.49
C ALA A 22 5.11 5.83 -12.28
N MET A 23 4.91 5.17 -11.12
CA MET A 23 5.51 3.85 -10.88
C MET A 23 4.95 2.78 -11.83
N MET A 24 3.65 2.82 -12.15
CA MET A 24 3.06 1.89 -13.12
C MET A 24 3.63 2.10 -14.53
N ALA A 25 3.79 3.35 -14.97
CA ALA A 25 4.43 3.66 -16.25
C ALA A 25 5.87 3.11 -16.31
N PHE A 26 6.62 3.24 -15.22
CA PHE A 26 7.94 2.63 -15.09
C PHE A 26 7.90 1.11 -15.30
N PHE A 27 6.99 0.40 -14.63
CA PHE A 27 6.87 -1.06 -14.80
C PHE A 27 6.44 -1.47 -16.21
N VAL A 28 5.55 -0.72 -16.86
CA VAL A 28 5.22 -0.96 -18.27
C VAL A 28 6.48 -0.90 -19.13
N VAL A 29 7.30 0.13 -18.96
CA VAL A 29 8.56 0.28 -19.72
C VAL A 29 9.52 -0.89 -19.44
N VAL A 30 9.69 -1.26 -18.17
CA VAL A 30 10.54 -2.38 -17.77
C VAL A 30 10.06 -3.71 -18.37
N PHE A 31 8.75 -3.99 -18.34
CA PHE A 31 8.19 -5.23 -18.88
C PHE A 31 8.30 -5.30 -20.40
N VAL A 32 8.21 -4.16 -21.09
CA VAL A 32 8.46 -4.08 -22.53
C VAL A 32 9.94 -4.29 -22.87
N ALA A 33 10.86 -3.75 -22.06
CA ALA A 33 12.30 -3.79 -22.34
C ALA A 33 12.99 -5.10 -21.93
N PHE A 34 12.65 -5.66 -20.76
CA PHE A 34 13.37 -6.79 -20.16
C PHE A 34 12.62 -8.11 -20.14
N ASN A 35 11.28 -8.08 -20.26
CA ASN A 35 10.38 -9.25 -20.26
C ASN A 35 10.76 -10.37 -19.26
N PRO A 36 10.41 -10.24 -17.97
CA PRO A 36 10.90 -11.13 -16.91
C PRO A 36 10.31 -12.55 -16.93
N PHE A 37 9.15 -12.76 -17.56
CA PHE A 37 8.42 -14.03 -17.54
C PHE A 37 8.54 -14.84 -18.85
N GLY A 38 9.57 -14.53 -19.64
CA GLY A 38 9.92 -15.24 -20.87
C GLY A 38 9.32 -14.63 -22.14
N SER A 39 9.87 -15.03 -23.29
CA SER A 39 9.58 -14.44 -24.60
C SER A 39 8.35 -15.02 -25.30
N ASP A 40 7.59 -15.89 -24.64
CA ASP A 40 6.39 -16.47 -25.22
C ASP A 40 5.30 -15.38 -25.36
N PRO A 41 4.67 -15.24 -26.54
CA PRO A 41 3.70 -14.19 -26.79
C PRO A 41 2.46 -14.26 -25.89
N ALA A 42 2.06 -15.45 -25.43
CA ALA A 42 0.92 -15.58 -24.52
C ALA A 42 1.28 -15.02 -23.13
N ASN A 43 2.46 -15.37 -22.59
CA ASN A 43 2.94 -14.84 -21.32
C ASN A 43 3.12 -13.32 -21.37
N GLN A 44 3.68 -12.82 -22.48
CA GLN A 44 3.87 -11.39 -22.69
C GLN A 44 2.52 -10.64 -22.77
N ALA A 45 1.52 -11.22 -23.44
CA ALA A 45 0.19 -10.63 -23.50
C ALA A 45 -0.46 -10.58 -22.11
N ILE A 46 -0.38 -11.67 -21.33
CA ILE A 46 -0.97 -11.73 -19.99
C ILE A 46 -0.33 -10.71 -19.05
N GLN A 47 1.01 -10.69 -18.92
CA GLN A 47 1.69 -9.73 -18.04
C GLN A 47 1.38 -8.28 -18.41
N LEU A 48 1.38 -7.98 -19.72
CA LEU A 48 1.20 -6.61 -20.20
C LEU A 48 -0.26 -6.20 -20.06
N SER A 49 -1.21 -7.11 -20.30
CA SER A 49 -2.64 -6.82 -20.14
C SER A 49 -2.97 -6.43 -18.70
N ILE A 50 -2.44 -7.13 -17.70
CA ILE A 50 -2.70 -6.82 -16.29
C ILE A 50 -2.19 -5.43 -15.97
N VAL A 51 -0.92 -5.15 -16.28
CA VAL A 51 -0.32 -3.85 -15.95
C VAL A 51 -0.95 -2.70 -16.74
N VAL A 52 -1.18 -2.87 -18.04
CA VAL A 52 -1.74 -1.82 -18.90
C VAL A 52 -3.20 -1.54 -18.56
N ILE A 53 -4.00 -2.56 -18.26
CA ILE A 53 -5.40 -2.35 -17.84
C ILE A 53 -5.43 -1.61 -16.50
N THR A 54 -4.63 -2.02 -15.52
CA THR A 54 -4.56 -1.34 -14.22
C THR A 54 -4.05 0.10 -14.36
N PHE A 55 -3.00 0.32 -15.15
CA PHE A 55 -2.49 1.64 -15.49
C PHE A 55 -3.57 2.50 -16.15
N GLY A 56 -4.26 1.96 -17.15
CA GLY A 56 -5.31 2.65 -17.88
C GLY A 56 -6.49 3.03 -16.98
N ALA A 57 -6.95 2.12 -16.13
CA ALA A 57 -8.02 2.40 -15.17
C ALA A 57 -7.65 3.52 -14.20
N LEU A 58 -6.45 3.46 -13.61
CA LEU A 58 -5.94 4.51 -12.72
C LEU A 58 -5.73 5.84 -13.43
N PHE A 59 -5.19 5.81 -14.65
CA PHE A 59 -4.98 7.00 -15.48
C PHE A 59 -6.31 7.71 -15.75
N VAL A 60 -7.33 6.94 -16.15
CA VAL A 60 -8.67 7.47 -16.40
C VAL A 60 -9.24 8.10 -15.13
N LEU A 61 -9.18 7.40 -13.99
CA LEU A 61 -9.69 7.93 -12.72
C LEU A 61 -8.98 9.23 -12.31
N THR A 62 -7.65 9.22 -12.35
CA THR A 62 -6.81 10.38 -12.01
C THR A 62 -7.13 11.58 -12.91
N TYR A 63 -7.29 11.34 -14.21
CA TYR A 63 -7.63 12.38 -15.18
C TYR A 63 -9.02 12.97 -14.90
N TYR A 64 -10.03 12.13 -14.64
CA TYR A 64 -11.38 12.60 -14.33
C TYR A 64 -11.43 13.35 -13.00
N SER A 65 -10.72 12.89 -11.96
CA SER A 65 -10.59 13.60 -10.70
C SER A 65 -9.98 14.99 -10.90
N GLY A 66 -8.84 15.10 -11.61
CA GLY A 66 -8.24 16.40 -11.92
C GLY A 66 -9.15 17.30 -12.75
N ARG A 67 -9.81 16.75 -13.77
CA ARG A 67 -10.75 17.49 -14.61
C ARG A 67 -11.94 18.02 -13.81
N ALA A 68 -12.48 17.22 -12.89
CA ALA A 68 -13.61 17.60 -12.05
C ALA A 68 -13.20 18.70 -11.06
N ILE A 69 -12.03 18.56 -10.43
CA ILE A 69 -11.53 19.53 -9.45
C ILE A 69 -11.25 20.89 -10.11
N SER A 70 -10.52 20.93 -11.23
CA SER A 70 -10.24 22.19 -11.93
C SER A 70 -11.51 22.91 -12.40
N ARG A 71 -12.56 22.15 -12.74
CA ARG A 71 -13.85 22.72 -13.10
C ARG A 71 -14.57 23.33 -11.89
N ALA A 72 -14.63 22.60 -10.77
CA ALA A 72 -15.23 23.09 -9.55
C ALA A 72 -14.53 24.36 -9.03
N GLU A 73 -13.20 24.42 -9.12
CA GLU A 73 -12.42 25.61 -8.76
C GLU A 73 -12.76 26.81 -9.67
N SER A 74 -12.93 26.59 -10.98
CA SER A 74 -13.29 27.66 -11.92
C SER A 74 -14.69 28.23 -11.66
N GLU A 75 -15.68 27.38 -11.34
CA GLU A 75 -17.05 27.80 -11.04
C GLU A 75 -17.13 28.58 -9.69
N LEU A 76 -16.30 28.21 -8.70
CA LEU A 76 -16.21 28.92 -7.41
C LEU A 76 -15.52 30.29 -7.50
N GLU A 77 -14.59 30.49 -8.45
CA GLU A 77 -14.00 31.81 -8.71
C GLU A 77 -14.99 32.79 -9.35
N GLU A 78 -16.02 32.28 -10.05
CA GLU A 78 -17.04 33.09 -10.72
C GLU A 78 -18.19 33.53 -9.79
N GLU A 79 -18.44 32.79 -8.69
CA GLU A 79 -19.51 33.06 -7.72
C GLU A 79 -18.97 33.18 -6.27
N PRO A 80 -18.38 34.33 -5.88
CA PRO A 80 -17.67 34.48 -4.59
C PRO A 80 -18.55 34.60 -3.34
N GLU A 81 -19.88 34.50 -3.44
CA GLU A 81 -20.84 34.95 -2.41
C GLU A 81 -21.86 33.86 -1.98
N GLU A 82 -21.45 32.62 -1.79
CA GLU A 82 -22.26 31.64 -1.04
C GLU A 82 -21.35 30.51 -0.54
N HIS A 83 -21.64 29.85 0.58
CA HIS A 83 -20.90 28.68 1.10
C HIS A 83 -19.67 28.91 2.00
N ALA A 84 -19.59 30.06 2.67
CA ALA A 84 -18.92 30.10 3.97
C ALA A 84 -19.90 29.68 5.08
N GLU A 85 -20.34 28.42 5.07
CA GLU A 85 -20.97 27.81 6.27
C GLU A 85 -19.94 26.94 7.01
N PRO A 86 -19.78 27.13 8.33
CA PRO A 86 -18.66 26.57 9.07
C PRO A 86 -18.90 25.09 9.38
N GLN A 87 -18.17 24.20 8.69
CA GLN A 87 -17.93 22.83 9.17
C GLN A 87 -17.23 22.79 10.55
N ALA A 88 -16.84 23.93 11.12
CA ALA A 88 -16.31 24.05 12.47
C ALA A 88 -17.31 23.64 13.58
N ALA A 89 -18.61 23.54 13.30
CA ALA A 89 -19.60 23.10 14.30
C ALA A 89 -19.62 21.57 14.52
N ALA A 90 -19.11 20.75 13.58
CA ALA A 90 -19.13 19.29 13.72
C ALA A 90 -17.92 18.72 14.47
N ALA A 91 -16.90 19.54 14.76
CA ALA A 91 -15.68 19.11 15.47
C ALA A 91 -15.74 19.36 16.99
N ALA A 92 -16.86 19.84 17.53
CA ALA A 92 -16.98 20.21 18.95
C ALA A 92 -17.62 19.12 19.85
N GLU A 93 -17.94 17.94 19.34
CA GLU A 93 -18.34 16.78 20.15
C GLU A 93 -17.32 15.64 19.99
N SER A 94 -16.10 15.91 20.44
CA SER A 94 -15.25 14.87 21.01
C SER A 94 -15.71 14.66 22.46
N GLU A 95 -16.73 13.83 22.67
CA GLU A 95 -16.95 13.17 23.95
C GLU A 95 -16.32 11.77 23.88
N GLU A 96 -15.39 11.53 24.80
CA GLU A 96 -14.79 10.25 25.11
C GLU A 96 -15.82 9.11 25.09
N THR A 97 -15.61 8.13 24.23
CA THR A 97 -15.96 6.75 24.60
C THR A 97 -14.87 5.84 24.04
N SER A 98 -13.85 5.64 24.88
CA SER A 98 -12.90 4.55 24.73
C SER A 98 -13.69 3.26 24.98
N PRO A 99 -13.77 2.29 24.05
CA PRO A 99 -14.37 1.01 24.38
C PRO A 99 -13.49 0.34 25.44
N GLU A 100 -14.03 0.17 26.65
CA GLU A 100 -13.48 -0.71 27.67
C GLU A 100 -13.33 -2.11 27.08
N ILE A 101 -12.08 -2.52 26.79
CA ILE A 101 -11.74 -3.91 26.53
C ILE A 101 -11.74 -4.59 27.90
N PRO A 102 -12.55 -5.64 28.14
CA PRO A 102 -12.46 -6.42 29.36
C PRO A 102 -11.08 -7.04 29.49
N ASP A 103 -10.49 -6.91 30.67
CA ASP A 103 -9.19 -7.45 31.02
C ASP A 103 -9.21 -8.98 30.99
N GLU A 104 -8.87 -9.59 29.84
CA GLU A 104 -8.56 -11.02 29.78
C GLU A 104 -7.20 -11.23 30.47
N GLU A 105 -7.27 -11.94 31.60
CA GLU A 105 -6.22 -12.35 32.51
C GLU A 105 -5.07 -13.09 31.79
N TYR A 106 -4.03 -12.37 31.38
CA TYR A 106 -2.74 -12.98 31.06
C TYR A 106 -2.06 -13.38 32.36
N GLY A 107 -2.30 -14.62 32.78
CA GLY A 107 -1.63 -15.27 33.89
C GLY A 107 -0.11 -15.19 33.74
N ASN A 108 0.51 -14.52 34.70
CA ASN A 108 1.95 -14.47 34.95
C ASN A 108 2.55 -15.88 35.00
N VAL A 109 3.33 -16.27 33.99
CA VAL A 109 4.31 -17.35 34.12
C VAL A 109 5.64 -16.69 34.49
N THR A 110 5.86 -16.57 35.79
CA THR A 110 7.10 -16.14 36.41
C THR A 110 8.26 -17.01 35.96
N ALA A 111 9.39 -16.33 35.70
CA ALA A 111 10.69 -16.90 35.47
C ALA A 111 11.12 -17.81 36.64
N ASP A 112 11.42 -19.06 36.32
CA ASP A 112 12.35 -19.88 37.07
C ASP A 112 13.34 -20.46 36.05
N GLU A 113 14.43 -19.73 35.82
CA GLU A 113 15.67 -20.29 35.31
C GLU A 113 16.50 -20.72 36.54
N PRO A 114 17.28 -21.81 36.50
CA PRO A 114 18.56 -21.68 35.79
C PRO A 114 19.27 -22.94 35.24
N ALA A 115 20.09 -22.63 34.24
CA ALA A 115 21.51 -22.97 34.07
C ALA A 115 21.99 -24.31 33.49
N GLU A 116 23.14 -24.14 32.81
CA GLU A 116 24.15 -25.10 32.34
C GLU A 116 23.86 -25.75 30.97
N GLY A 117 24.70 -25.58 29.95
CA GLY A 117 26.00 -24.96 29.91
C GLY A 117 26.53 -25.01 28.48
N ALA A 118 27.35 -24.02 28.14
CA ALA A 118 28.10 -23.95 26.90
C ALA A 118 28.96 -25.18 26.66
N ALA A 119 28.97 -25.71 25.44
CA ALA A 119 30.18 -26.24 24.80
C ALA A 119 29.96 -26.43 23.30
N ALA A 120 30.79 -25.75 22.51
CA ALA A 120 31.15 -26.18 21.17
C ALA A 120 31.74 -27.60 21.22
N VAL A 121 31.67 -28.35 20.12
CA VAL A 121 32.75 -29.16 19.51
C VAL A 121 32.18 -29.97 18.35
N ALA A 122 32.91 -29.97 17.24
CA ALA A 122 32.70 -30.83 16.08
C ALA A 122 33.20 -32.26 16.35
N ASP A 123 32.45 -33.27 15.93
CA ASP A 123 32.90 -34.64 15.60
C ASP A 123 31.69 -35.30 14.88
N GLY A 124 31.75 -35.83 13.66
CA GLY A 124 32.59 -36.95 13.26
C GLY A 124 31.84 -38.27 13.54
N VAL A 125 31.58 -39.06 12.49
CA VAL A 125 31.30 -40.52 12.46
C VAL A 125 30.02 -40.94 11.74
N GLU A 126 30.29 -41.64 10.64
CA GLU A 126 29.46 -42.41 9.71
C GLU A 126 28.68 -43.52 10.41
N THR A 127 27.49 -43.88 9.89
CA THR A 127 27.12 -45.28 9.62
C THR A 127 25.87 -45.34 8.75
N ASP A 128 26.08 -45.70 7.49
CA ASP A 128 25.12 -46.45 6.68
C ASP A 128 24.93 -47.86 7.29
N PRO A 129 23.73 -48.45 7.20
CA PRO A 129 23.67 -49.67 6.43
C PRO A 129 22.40 -49.81 5.55
N GLU A 130 22.66 -50.05 4.25
CA GLU A 130 21.86 -50.89 3.33
C GLU A 130 21.15 -52.07 4.03
N ILE A 131 19.90 -52.42 3.65
CA ILE A 131 19.43 -53.77 3.22
C ILE A 131 18.03 -53.63 2.50
N PRO A 132 17.55 -54.59 1.69
CA PRO A 132 17.73 -54.72 0.24
C PRO A 132 16.41 -54.68 -0.57
N ASP A 133 16.53 -54.61 -1.89
CA ASP A 133 15.45 -54.92 -2.85
C ASP A 133 15.12 -56.44 -2.82
N GLU A 134 13.83 -56.79 -2.74
CA GLU A 134 13.33 -58.13 -3.07
C GLU A 134 12.57 -58.08 -4.40
N GLU A 135 12.80 -59.11 -5.22
CA GLU A 135 12.54 -59.25 -6.67
C GLU A 135 11.07 -59.18 -7.13
#